data_AF-A0A3M6G155-F1
#
_entry.id   AF-A0A3M6G155-F1
#
_cell.length_a   1.000
_cell.length_b   1.000
_cell.length_c   1.000
_cell.angle_alpha   90.00
_cell.angle_beta   90.00
_cell.angle_gamma   90.00
#
_symmetry.space_group_name_H-M   'P 1'
#
loop_
_entity.id
_entity.type
_entity.pdbx_description
1 polymer ?
#
loop_
_entity_poly.entity_id
_entity_poly.type
_entity_poly.pdbx_seq_one_letter_code
_entity_poly.pdbx_strand_id
1 'polypeptide(L)'
;MAGIKNRTIAMKTQVAIIGSGPSGLLLGQLLQRAGIDNVIVERKDPDYILSRIRAGVLEQGMTDLLREAGVSERMDAEGLIHDGFELAFDGRCERIDLKTLTGGRTVMVYGQTEVTRDLMAARAAAGAMTVYDASDVNIHDPKTDSPYVTFVKDGETVRLDCDYIAGCDGFHGVSRQSIPSETLKIFERVYPFGWLGVLADSLNWLRSFIEIELNSANDNPIIDAEAGRVLHGGHFYGGHIAFAMDSLKTLVANVADLLDRQLALLVDERYNHGLPSNLSGASAERAMLNHGFKAVQIGTSAWTAEALKNTMPASVFSRSTECHNQDKVSMGTIAARDAIRVLELTEQVAAATLIAANQGIWLRSKAADARPLPPALAAMHQQLGEDFAPVIEDRALENELRLCLKHIANRRWSLHAQ
;
A
#
# COMPACT_ATOMS: atom_id res chain seq x y z
N MET A 1 -14.58 -47.46 31.41
CA MET A 1 -14.02 -46.41 30.53
C MET A 1 -12.55 -46.73 30.29
N ALA A 2 -12.23 -47.39 29.18
CA ALA A 2 -10.85 -47.66 28.80
C ALA A 2 -10.25 -46.35 28.24
N GLY A 3 -9.12 -45.92 28.82
CA GLY A 3 -8.42 -44.71 28.39
C GLY A 3 -7.96 -44.85 26.95
N ILE A 4 -8.36 -43.89 26.10
CA ILE A 4 -7.81 -43.70 24.76
C ILE A 4 -6.33 -43.34 24.97
N LYS A 5 -5.43 -44.30 24.74
CA LYS A 5 -4.00 -44.03 24.62
C LYS A 5 -3.82 -43.21 23.35
N ASN A 6 -3.52 -41.91 23.45
CA ASN A 6 -3.00 -41.14 22.33
C ASN A 6 -1.72 -41.84 21.86
N ARG A 7 -1.82 -42.52 20.72
CA ARG A 7 -0.71 -43.25 20.12
C ARG A 7 0.12 -42.22 19.34
N THR A 8 1.38 -42.04 19.72
CA THR A 8 2.28 -41.16 18.97
C THR A 8 2.95 -41.95 17.86
N ILE A 9 2.73 -41.56 16.60
CA ILE A 9 3.46 -42.12 15.46
C ILE A 9 4.78 -41.37 15.32
N ALA A 10 5.90 -42.08 15.23
CA ALA A 10 7.23 -41.49 15.02
C ALA A 10 7.67 -41.66 13.56
N MET A 11 8.10 -40.56 12.94
CA MET A 11 8.60 -40.47 11.58
C MET A 11 9.96 -39.75 11.57
N LYS A 12 10.77 -39.99 10.53
CA LYS A 12 12.06 -39.33 10.36
C LYS A 12 12.22 -38.86 8.92
N THR A 13 12.89 -37.73 8.76
CA THR A 13 13.33 -37.22 7.45
C THR A 13 14.57 -36.34 7.61
N GLN A 14 15.26 -35.96 6.53
CA GLN A 14 16.34 -34.97 6.67
C GLN A 14 15.77 -33.56 6.75
N VAL A 15 14.77 -33.23 5.92
CA VAL A 15 14.16 -31.89 5.89
C VAL A 15 12.64 -31.97 6.08
N ALA A 16 12.13 -31.39 7.17
CA ALA A 16 10.70 -31.15 7.35
C ALA A 16 10.32 -29.80 6.74
N ILE A 17 9.40 -29.79 5.78
CA ILE A 17 8.91 -28.58 5.10
C ILE A 17 7.49 -28.32 5.58
N ILE A 18 7.21 -27.13 6.11
CA ILE A 18 5.88 -26.77 6.59
C ILE A 18 5.22 -25.85 5.55
N GLY A 19 4.13 -26.30 4.94
CA GLY A 19 3.41 -25.60 3.88
C GLY A 19 3.70 -26.16 2.48
N SER A 20 2.63 -26.40 1.73
CA SER A 20 2.64 -26.97 0.37
C SER A 20 2.26 -25.95 -0.71
N GLY A 21 2.52 -24.67 -0.45
CA GLY A 21 2.49 -23.66 -1.51
C GLY A 21 3.60 -23.87 -2.55
N PRO A 22 3.68 -23.02 -3.59
CA PRO A 22 4.71 -23.12 -4.62
C PRO A 22 6.13 -23.23 -4.07
N SER A 23 6.46 -22.44 -3.05
CA SER A 23 7.80 -22.44 -2.43
C SER A 23 8.14 -23.78 -1.76
N GLY A 24 7.22 -24.33 -0.96
CA GLY A 24 7.45 -25.59 -0.23
C GLY A 24 7.51 -26.79 -1.17
N LEU A 25 6.62 -26.84 -2.16
CA LEU A 25 6.61 -27.89 -3.16
C LEU A 25 7.86 -27.84 -4.07
N LEU A 26 8.28 -26.64 -4.50
CA LEU A 26 9.48 -26.47 -5.31
C LEU A 26 10.74 -26.84 -4.54
N LEU A 27 10.86 -26.39 -3.28
CA LEU A 27 11.96 -26.80 -2.41
C LEU A 27 12.00 -28.33 -2.26
N GLY A 28 10.85 -28.94 -1.95
CA GLY A 28 10.76 -30.39 -1.81
C GLY A 28 11.15 -31.15 -3.08
N GLN A 29 10.80 -30.63 -4.25
CA GLN A 29 11.18 -31.20 -5.54
C GLN A 29 12.68 -31.08 -5.81
N LEU A 30 13.28 -29.92 -5.53
CA LEU A 30 14.72 -29.71 -5.70
C LEU A 30 15.54 -30.59 -4.74
N LEU A 31 15.12 -30.68 -3.48
CA LEU A 31 15.74 -31.56 -2.49
C LEU A 31 15.65 -33.03 -2.91
N GLN A 32 14.48 -33.47 -3.39
CA GLN A 32 14.28 -34.83 -3.88
C GLN A 32 15.24 -35.15 -5.03
N ARG A 33 15.41 -34.22 -5.98
CA ARG A 33 16.35 -34.38 -7.09
C ARG A 33 17.81 -34.40 -6.66
N ALA A 34 18.15 -33.72 -5.56
CA ALA A 34 19.46 -33.77 -4.94
C ALA A 34 19.68 -35.04 -4.09
N GLY A 35 18.68 -35.91 -3.95
CA GLY A 35 18.74 -37.12 -3.14
C GLY A 35 18.59 -36.86 -1.63
N ILE A 36 18.03 -35.72 -1.25
CA ILE A 36 17.81 -35.33 0.16
C ILE A 36 16.37 -35.67 0.54
N ASP A 37 16.22 -36.55 1.53
CA ASP A 37 14.90 -36.97 2.00
C ASP A 37 14.15 -35.82 2.67
N ASN A 38 12.89 -35.64 2.29
CA ASN A 38 12.07 -34.53 2.78
C ASN A 38 10.59 -34.87 2.85
N VAL A 39 9.92 -34.32 3.87
CA VAL A 39 8.48 -34.47 4.10
C VAL A 39 7.83 -33.11 4.14
N ILE A 40 6.77 -32.92 3.35
CA ILE A 40 5.95 -31.71 3.40
C ILE A 40 4.76 -31.94 4.35
N VAL A 41 4.54 -31.02 5.28
CA VAL A 41 3.39 -31.02 6.21
C VAL A 41 2.50 -29.83 5.87
N GLU A 42 1.23 -30.10 5.57
CA GLU A 42 0.26 -29.11 5.16
C GLU A 42 -1.04 -29.26 5.93
N ARG A 43 -1.59 -28.13 6.38
CA ARG A 43 -2.82 -28.06 7.16
C ARG A 43 -4.08 -28.21 6.32
N LYS A 44 -4.00 -27.88 5.04
CA LYS A 44 -5.12 -27.88 4.10
C LYS A 44 -5.08 -29.11 3.18
N ASP A 45 -6.23 -29.42 2.61
CA ASP A 45 -6.34 -30.48 1.62
C ASP A 45 -5.85 -29.99 0.23
N PRO A 46 -5.51 -30.92 -0.68
CA PRO A 46 -5.10 -30.63 -2.05
C PRO A 46 -6.06 -29.72 -2.83
N ASP A 47 -7.38 -29.92 -2.69
CA ASP A 47 -8.38 -29.19 -3.48
C ASP A 47 -8.47 -27.74 -3.01
N TYR A 48 -8.38 -27.49 -1.71
CA TYR A 48 -8.29 -26.14 -1.15
C TYR A 48 -7.08 -25.38 -1.71
N ILE A 49 -5.92 -26.02 -1.81
CA ILE A 49 -4.70 -25.38 -2.34
C ILE A 49 -4.89 -25.00 -3.81
N LEU A 50 -5.41 -25.94 -4.61
CA LEU A 50 -5.65 -25.76 -6.05
C LEU A 50 -6.82 -24.81 -6.36
N SER A 51 -7.74 -24.57 -5.41
CA SER A 51 -8.84 -23.61 -5.60
C SER A 51 -8.40 -22.15 -5.61
N ARG A 52 -7.16 -21.86 -5.17
CA ARG A 52 -6.66 -20.49 -5.02
C ARG A 52 -6.12 -19.93 -6.32
N ILE A 53 -6.92 -19.11 -6.98
CA ILE A 53 -6.48 -18.32 -8.13
C ILE A 53 -5.61 -17.15 -7.63
N ARG A 54 -4.40 -17.02 -8.18
CA ARG A 54 -3.48 -15.90 -7.94
C ARG A 54 -2.86 -15.47 -9.26
N ALA A 55 -2.47 -14.20 -9.36
CA ALA A 55 -1.78 -13.66 -10.52
C ALA A 55 -0.54 -14.53 -10.85
N GLY A 56 -0.41 -14.93 -12.12
CA GLY A 56 0.58 -15.89 -12.60
C GLY A 56 1.58 -15.25 -13.54
N VAL A 57 2.42 -14.37 -13.01
CA VAL A 57 3.54 -13.77 -13.76
C VAL A 57 4.83 -14.35 -13.17
N LEU A 58 5.57 -15.08 -13.98
CA LEU A 58 6.82 -15.73 -13.61
C LEU A 58 7.99 -14.97 -14.23
N GLU A 59 8.91 -14.51 -13.38
CA GLU A 59 10.18 -13.95 -13.85
C GLU A 59 11.08 -15.04 -14.43
N GLN A 60 12.01 -14.64 -15.30
CA GLN A 60 12.96 -15.56 -15.95
C GLN A 60 13.59 -16.56 -14.97
N GLY A 61 14.11 -16.08 -13.83
CA GLY A 61 14.75 -16.94 -12.83
C GLY A 61 13.83 -18.02 -12.25
N MET A 62 12.53 -17.73 -12.10
CA MET A 62 11.56 -18.73 -11.66
C MET A 62 11.29 -19.77 -12.76
N THR A 63 11.18 -19.35 -14.02
CA THR A 63 11.00 -20.30 -15.13
C THR A 63 12.21 -21.22 -15.29
N ASP A 64 13.42 -20.70 -15.11
CA ASP A 64 14.66 -21.47 -15.17
C ASP A 64 14.74 -22.47 -14.01
N LEU A 65 14.32 -22.05 -12.81
CA LEU A 65 14.28 -22.94 -11.65
C LEU A 65 13.24 -24.06 -11.79
N LEU A 66 12.10 -23.81 -12.45
CA LEU A 66 11.10 -24.86 -12.73
C LEU A 66 11.62 -25.87 -13.77
N ARG A 67 12.42 -25.42 -14.76
CA ARG A 67 13.16 -26.31 -15.68
C ARG A 67 14.20 -27.13 -14.92
N GLU A 68 14.98 -26.48 -14.05
CA GLU A 68 15.95 -27.14 -13.20
C GLU A 68 15.28 -28.16 -12.26
N ALA A 69 14.07 -27.88 -11.76
CA ALA A 69 13.29 -28.80 -10.95
C ALA A 69 12.62 -29.93 -11.77
N GLY A 70 12.59 -29.81 -13.10
CA GLY A 70 12.07 -30.85 -14.01
C GLY A 70 10.55 -30.86 -14.09
N VAL A 71 9.90 -29.72 -13.86
CA VAL A 71 8.44 -29.56 -13.84
C VAL A 71 7.95 -28.52 -14.83
N SER A 72 8.75 -28.22 -15.85
CA SER A 72 8.48 -27.13 -16.80
C SER A 72 7.63 -27.53 -18.00
N GLU A 73 7.35 -28.82 -18.24
CA GLU A 73 6.76 -29.29 -19.50
C GLU A 73 5.46 -28.55 -19.87
N ARG A 74 4.50 -28.47 -18.94
CA ARG A 74 3.25 -27.72 -19.15
C ARG A 74 3.45 -26.22 -19.19
N MET A 75 4.33 -25.69 -18.35
CA MET A 75 4.70 -24.27 -18.35
C MET A 75 5.29 -23.85 -19.72
N ASP A 76 6.15 -24.67 -20.32
CA ASP A 76 6.78 -24.41 -21.62
C ASP A 76 5.79 -24.61 -22.79
N ALA A 77 4.78 -25.48 -22.64
CA ALA A 77 3.77 -25.74 -23.66
C ALA A 77 2.59 -24.75 -23.65
N GLU A 78 2.13 -24.36 -22.46
CA GLU A 78 0.90 -23.56 -22.26
C GLU A 78 1.21 -22.11 -21.83
N GLY A 79 2.42 -21.83 -21.33
CA GLY A 79 2.81 -20.51 -20.84
C GLY A 79 2.96 -19.48 -21.95
N LEU A 80 2.50 -18.25 -21.70
CA LEU A 80 2.62 -17.16 -22.66
C LEU A 80 3.88 -16.34 -22.36
N ILE A 81 4.82 -16.34 -23.30
CA ILE A 81 6.04 -15.54 -23.18
C ILE A 81 5.68 -14.07 -23.48
N HIS A 82 6.03 -13.20 -22.54
CA HIS A 82 5.88 -11.76 -22.63
C HIS A 82 7.27 -11.12 -22.80
N ASP A 83 7.60 -10.74 -24.03
CA ASP A 83 8.90 -10.17 -24.41
C ASP A 83 8.93 -8.62 -24.45
N GLY A 84 7.79 -7.96 -24.18
CA GLY A 84 7.67 -6.51 -24.26
C GLY A 84 6.23 -6.03 -24.14
N PHE A 85 6.03 -4.71 -24.06
CA PHE A 85 4.69 -4.09 -24.05
C PHE A 85 4.63 -2.91 -25.03
N GLU A 86 3.43 -2.49 -25.40
CA GLU A 86 3.21 -1.33 -26.27
C GLU A 86 2.68 -0.14 -25.47
N LEU A 87 3.14 1.06 -25.81
CA LEU A 87 2.59 2.32 -25.32
C LEU A 87 1.87 2.99 -26.48
N ALA A 88 0.55 3.19 -26.34
CA ALA A 88 -0.26 3.88 -27.33
C ALA A 88 -0.25 5.40 -27.05
N PHE A 89 0.19 6.18 -28.02
CA PHE A 89 0.18 7.64 -27.97
C PHE A 89 -0.07 8.22 -29.37
N ASP A 90 -1.02 9.15 -29.49
CA ASP A 90 -1.35 9.85 -30.76
C ASP A 90 -1.63 8.91 -31.95
N GLY A 91 -2.40 7.84 -31.71
CA GLY A 91 -2.74 6.85 -32.74
C GLY A 91 -1.59 5.95 -33.18
N ARG A 92 -0.44 6.02 -32.50
CA ARG A 92 0.73 5.16 -32.73
C ARG A 92 0.93 4.25 -31.51
N CYS A 93 1.39 3.03 -31.76
CA CYS A 93 1.87 2.13 -30.72
C CYS A 93 3.39 2.07 -30.80
N GLU A 94 4.07 2.49 -29.74
CA GLU A 94 5.52 2.34 -29.59
C GLU A 94 5.81 1.08 -28.77
N ARG A 95 6.55 0.13 -29.34
CA ARG A 95 6.90 -1.13 -28.68
C ARG A 95 8.14 -0.97 -27.80
N ILE A 96 8.02 -1.34 -26.53
CA ILE A 96 9.16 -1.54 -25.62
C ILE A 96 9.53 -3.02 -25.63
N ASP A 97 10.63 -3.35 -26.31
CA ASP A 97 11.21 -4.70 -26.40
C ASP A 97 12.02 -5.01 -25.12
N LEU A 98 11.37 -5.62 -24.13
CA LEU A 98 12.02 -6.01 -22.88
C LEU A 98 13.09 -7.07 -23.10
N LYS A 99 12.89 -7.99 -24.05
CA LYS A 99 13.81 -9.09 -24.31
C LYS A 99 15.17 -8.58 -24.77
N THR A 100 15.20 -7.70 -25.76
CA THR A 100 16.45 -7.07 -26.20
C THR A 100 17.07 -6.24 -25.07
N LEU A 101 16.27 -5.43 -24.37
CA LEU A 101 16.76 -4.53 -23.32
C LEU A 101 17.34 -5.25 -22.10
N THR A 102 16.91 -6.48 -21.82
CA THR A 102 17.33 -7.26 -20.64
C THR A 102 18.35 -8.36 -20.96
N GLY A 103 18.91 -8.35 -22.17
CA GLY A 103 19.91 -9.33 -22.62
C GLY A 103 19.32 -10.72 -22.87
N GLY A 104 18.09 -10.77 -23.38
CA GLY A 104 17.39 -12.00 -23.75
C GLY A 104 16.40 -12.54 -22.72
N ARG A 105 16.27 -11.88 -21.55
CA ARG A 105 15.36 -12.32 -20.48
C ARG A 105 13.91 -11.95 -20.81
N THR A 106 12.99 -12.77 -20.35
CA THR A 106 11.55 -12.57 -20.57
C THR A 106 10.75 -12.79 -19.29
N VAL A 107 9.47 -12.46 -19.36
CA VAL A 107 8.50 -12.79 -18.32
C VAL A 107 7.51 -13.78 -18.92
N MET A 108 7.03 -14.73 -18.14
CA MET A 108 6.04 -15.70 -18.60
C MET A 108 4.74 -15.56 -17.83
N VAL A 109 3.62 -15.54 -18.55
CA VAL A 109 2.30 -15.64 -17.94
C VAL A 109 1.94 -17.12 -17.85
N TYR A 110 2.00 -17.65 -16.64
CA TYR A 110 1.58 -19.01 -16.30
C TYR A 110 1.05 -19.02 -14.86
N GLY A 111 -0.18 -19.51 -14.68
CA GLY A 111 -0.90 -19.43 -13.41
C GLY A 111 -0.12 -20.04 -12.24
N GLN A 112 -0.03 -19.33 -11.11
CA GLN A 112 0.64 -19.87 -9.91
C GLN A 112 -0.01 -21.19 -9.44
N THR A 113 -1.32 -21.33 -9.65
CA THR A 113 -2.09 -22.56 -9.38
C THR A 113 -1.63 -23.72 -10.26
N GLU A 114 -1.30 -23.46 -11.52
CA GLU A 114 -0.82 -24.49 -12.45
C GLU A 114 0.61 -24.93 -12.11
N VAL A 115 1.50 -24.00 -11.75
CA VAL A 115 2.82 -24.33 -11.17
C VAL A 115 2.68 -25.26 -9.95
N THR A 116 1.72 -24.96 -9.08
CA THR A 116 1.44 -25.76 -7.88
C THR A 116 0.96 -27.16 -8.27
N ARG A 117 0.06 -27.27 -9.25
CA ARG A 117 -0.44 -28.55 -9.78
C ARG A 117 0.70 -29.40 -10.35
N ASP A 118 1.57 -28.81 -11.16
CA ASP A 118 2.68 -29.51 -11.81
C ASP A 118 3.67 -30.04 -10.76
N LEU A 119 3.97 -29.24 -9.74
CA LEU A 119 4.81 -29.66 -8.62
C LEU A 119 4.17 -30.77 -7.76
N MET A 120 2.86 -30.70 -7.49
CA MET A 120 2.14 -31.76 -6.78
C MET A 120 2.17 -33.07 -7.56
N ALA A 121 1.96 -33.01 -8.88
CA ALA A 121 2.01 -34.17 -9.76
C ALA A 121 3.42 -34.79 -9.80
N ALA A 122 4.46 -33.97 -9.95
CA ALA A 122 5.85 -34.45 -9.95
C ALA A 122 6.23 -35.11 -8.63
N ARG A 123 5.80 -34.52 -7.50
CA ARG A 123 6.06 -35.08 -6.18
C ARG A 123 5.36 -36.43 -5.97
N ALA A 124 4.10 -36.54 -6.40
CA ALA A 124 3.36 -37.80 -6.35
C ALA A 124 3.99 -38.88 -7.24
N ALA A 125 4.44 -38.52 -8.46
CA ALA A 125 5.12 -39.44 -9.36
C ALA A 125 6.46 -39.96 -8.80
N ALA A 126 7.15 -39.13 -8.01
CA ALA A 126 8.37 -39.51 -7.31
C ALA A 126 8.13 -40.33 -6.03
N GLY A 127 6.88 -40.54 -5.62
CA GLY A 127 6.53 -41.22 -4.36
C GLY A 127 6.95 -40.45 -3.10
N ALA A 128 7.26 -39.14 -3.24
CA ALA A 128 7.70 -38.31 -2.12
C ALA A 128 6.51 -37.91 -1.25
N MET A 129 6.71 -37.96 0.07
CA MET A 129 5.61 -37.85 1.03
C MET A 129 5.18 -36.40 1.25
N THR A 130 3.86 -36.18 1.20
CA THR A 130 3.19 -34.97 1.68
C THR A 130 2.06 -35.37 2.60
N VAL A 131 2.04 -34.82 3.81
CA VAL A 131 0.98 -35.02 4.79
C VAL A 131 0.02 -33.83 4.70
N TYR A 132 -1.13 -34.05 4.08
CA TYR A 132 -2.24 -33.09 4.06
C TYR A 132 -3.14 -33.25 5.28
N ASP A 133 -3.97 -32.24 5.56
CA ASP A 133 -4.86 -32.18 6.74
C ASP A 133 -4.13 -32.31 8.08
N ALA A 134 -2.87 -31.86 8.15
CA ALA A 134 -2.08 -31.84 9.36
C ALA A 134 -2.49 -30.63 10.22
N SER A 135 -3.29 -30.88 11.26
CA SER A 135 -3.70 -29.86 12.22
C SER A 135 -2.68 -29.74 13.37
N ASP A 136 -2.76 -28.65 14.14
CA ASP A 136 -1.90 -28.43 15.33
C ASP A 136 -0.39 -28.62 15.08
N VAL A 137 0.09 -28.03 13.98
CA VAL A 137 1.51 -28.09 13.60
C VAL A 137 2.34 -27.22 14.56
N ASN A 138 3.29 -27.83 15.25
CA ASN A 138 4.18 -27.17 16.20
C ASN A 138 5.65 -27.52 15.89
N ILE A 139 6.53 -26.53 16.01
CA ILE A 139 7.98 -26.65 15.82
C ILE A 139 8.65 -26.71 17.18
N HIS A 140 9.55 -27.67 17.36
CA HIS A 140 10.28 -27.89 18.61
C HIS A 140 11.78 -27.86 18.38
N ASP A 141 12.49 -27.34 19.38
CA ASP A 141 13.96 -27.27 19.45
C ASP A 141 14.67 -26.73 18.18
N PRO A 142 14.17 -25.66 17.51
CA PRO A 142 14.68 -25.20 16.21
C PRO A 142 16.11 -24.61 16.26
N LYS A 143 16.71 -24.49 17.44
CA LYS A 143 18.08 -23.99 17.66
C LYS A 143 19.07 -25.10 18.04
N THR A 144 18.63 -26.36 18.02
CA THR A 144 19.44 -27.51 18.41
C THR A 144 19.82 -28.36 17.21
N ASP A 145 20.71 -29.34 17.40
CA ASP A 145 21.08 -30.33 16.36
C ASP A 145 20.03 -31.45 16.20
N SER A 146 18.85 -31.33 16.82
CA SER A 146 17.79 -32.34 16.76
C SER A 146 16.39 -31.72 16.77
N PRO A 147 16.06 -30.84 15.81
CA PRO A 147 14.73 -30.25 15.73
C PRO A 147 13.68 -31.28 15.32
N TYR A 148 12.43 -31.04 15.70
CA TYR A 148 11.32 -31.89 15.26
C TYR A 148 10.01 -31.10 15.12
N VAL A 149 9.10 -31.65 14.33
CA VAL A 149 7.75 -31.11 14.11
C VAL A 149 6.73 -32.08 14.68
N THR A 150 5.73 -31.58 15.41
CA THR A 150 4.56 -32.36 15.80
C THR A 150 3.32 -31.84 15.12
N PHE A 151 2.41 -32.73 14.72
CA PHE A 151 1.12 -32.37 14.17
C PHE A 151 0.09 -33.47 14.44
N VAL A 152 -1.19 -33.19 14.24
CA VAL A 152 -2.29 -34.15 14.37
C VAL A 152 -2.81 -34.50 12.98
N LYS A 153 -2.78 -35.80 12.66
CA LYS A 153 -3.33 -36.38 11.42
C LYS A 153 -4.28 -37.51 11.79
N ASP A 154 -5.50 -37.48 11.25
CA ASP A 154 -6.55 -38.48 11.46
C ASP A 154 -6.82 -38.79 12.95
N GLY A 155 -6.69 -37.76 13.80
CA GLY A 155 -6.90 -37.85 15.26
C GLY A 155 -5.70 -38.35 16.06
N GLU A 156 -4.59 -38.72 15.41
CA GLU A 156 -3.37 -39.17 16.05
C GLU A 156 -2.27 -38.11 16.01
N THR A 157 -1.52 -37.98 17.11
CA THR A 157 -0.35 -37.10 17.16
C THR A 157 0.83 -37.78 16.47
N VAL A 158 1.40 -37.10 15.49
CA VAL A 158 2.58 -37.53 14.75
C VAL A 158 3.77 -36.66 15.17
N ARG A 159 4.91 -37.30 15.41
CA ARG A 159 6.21 -36.65 15.60
C ARG A 159 7.09 -36.95 14.39
N LEU A 160 7.59 -35.90 13.76
CA LEU A 160 8.52 -35.96 12.63
C LEU A 160 9.88 -35.39 13.10
N ASP A 161 10.83 -36.28 13.37
CA ASP A 161 12.22 -35.89 13.66
C ASP A 161 12.95 -35.53 12.36
N CYS A 162 13.75 -34.46 12.37
CA CYS A 162 14.47 -34.00 11.19
C CYS A 162 15.79 -33.30 11.52
N ASP A 163 16.65 -33.16 10.51
CA ASP A 163 17.90 -32.39 10.63
C ASP A 163 17.63 -30.88 10.43
N TYR A 164 16.70 -30.54 9.54
CA TYR A 164 16.33 -29.15 9.20
C TYR A 164 14.82 -28.97 9.08
N ILE A 165 14.35 -27.76 9.44
CA ILE A 165 12.96 -27.33 9.25
C ILE A 165 12.93 -26.14 8.29
N ALA A 166 12.14 -26.25 7.22
CA ALA A 166 11.88 -25.16 6.27
C ALA A 166 10.45 -24.65 6.41
N GLY A 167 10.29 -23.39 6.82
CA GLY A 167 8.99 -22.72 6.92
C GLY A 167 8.54 -22.12 5.59
N CYS A 168 7.56 -22.76 4.94
CA CYS A 168 7.02 -22.41 3.61
C CYS A 168 5.49 -22.15 3.65
N ASP A 169 4.95 -21.81 4.83
CA ASP A 169 3.52 -21.73 5.16
C ASP A 169 2.94 -20.30 5.13
N GLY A 170 3.76 -19.32 4.71
CA GLY A 170 3.36 -17.95 4.46
C GLY A 170 3.17 -17.10 5.71
N PHE A 171 2.64 -15.88 5.54
CA PHE A 171 2.61 -14.85 6.61
C PHE A 171 1.84 -15.28 7.87
N HIS A 172 0.75 -16.04 7.71
CA HIS A 172 -0.08 -16.54 8.81
C HIS A 172 0.31 -17.96 9.26
N GLY A 173 1.46 -18.46 8.80
CA GLY A 173 2.01 -19.75 9.14
C GLY A 173 2.52 -19.85 10.57
N VAL A 174 2.70 -21.08 11.03
CA VAL A 174 3.26 -21.42 12.35
C VAL A 174 4.77 -21.16 12.37
N SER A 175 5.47 -21.31 11.24
CA SER A 175 6.94 -21.19 11.20
C SER A 175 7.45 -19.80 11.57
N ARG A 176 6.73 -18.73 11.18
CA ARG A 176 7.11 -17.38 11.59
C ARG A 176 6.84 -17.13 13.07
N GLN A 177 5.74 -17.64 13.60
CA GLN A 177 5.32 -17.43 14.98
C GLN A 177 6.21 -18.18 15.98
N SER A 178 6.83 -19.29 15.55
CA SER A 178 7.77 -20.05 16.37
C SER A 178 9.15 -19.41 16.51
N ILE A 179 9.48 -18.36 15.74
CA ILE A 179 10.77 -17.66 15.87
C ILE A 179 10.69 -16.70 17.07
N PRO A 180 11.57 -16.83 18.08
CA PRO A 180 11.55 -15.95 19.24
C PRO A 180 11.75 -14.47 18.87
N SER A 181 10.94 -13.60 19.48
CA SER A 181 10.87 -12.17 19.17
C SER A 181 12.21 -11.43 19.30
N GLU A 182 13.06 -11.86 20.22
CA GLU A 182 14.38 -11.32 20.50
C GLU A 182 15.42 -11.62 19.40
N THR A 183 15.15 -12.62 18.55
CA THR A 183 16.01 -12.98 17.41
C THR A 183 15.49 -12.39 16.09
N LEU A 184 14.18 -12.12 16.01
CA LEU A 184 13.52 -11.70 14.77
C LEU A 184 13.77 -10.21 14.49
N LYS A 185 14.56 -9.90 13.47
CA LYS A 185 14.68 -8.54 12.92
C LYS A 185 13.77 -8.40 11.70
N ILE A 186 12.69 -7.65 11.84
CA ILE A 186 11.77 -7.34 10.74
C ILE A 186 12.18 -6.00 10.14
N PHE A 187 12.50 -5.98 8.85
CA PHE A 187 12.68 -4.76 8.07
C PHE A 187 11.45 -4.61 7.17
N GLU A 188 10.54 -3.73 7.55
CA GLU A 188 9.32 -3.47 6.80
C GLU A 188 9.26 -2.00 6.42
N ARG A 189 9.06 -1.71 5.14
CA ARG A 189 8.78 -0.36 4.66
C ARG A 189 7.47 -0.38 3.88
N VAL A 190 6.38 -0.21 4.62
CA VAL A 190 5.04 -0.13 4.03
C VAL A 190 4.84 1.28 3.49
N TYR A 191 4.52 1.38 2.20
CA TYR A 191 3.98 2.59 1.61
C TYR A 191 2.49 2.37 1.33
N PRO A 192 1.61 2.42 2.35
CA PRO A 192 0.18 2.15 2.16
C PRO A 192 -0.48 3.15 1.19
N PHE A 193 0.21 4.27 0.91
CA PHE A 193 -0.17 5.32 -0.03
C PHE A 193 1.05 5.68 -0.87
N GLY A 194 1.51 4.79 -1.76
CA GLY A 194 2.72 5.03 -2.59
C GLY A 194 2.74 6.39 -3.31
N TRP A 195 1.57 6.94 -3.63
CA TRP A 195 1.44 8.29 -4.21
C TRP A 195 1.82 9.43 -3.24
N LEU A 196 1.64 9.28 -1.92
CA LEU A 196 2.14 10.25 -0.93
C LEU A 196 3.66 10.32 -0.95
N GLY A 197 4.32 9.21 -1.32
CA GLY A 197 5.75 9.17 -1.58
C GLY A 197 6.15 10.14 -2.69
N VAL A 198 5.39 10.20 -3.78
CA VAL A 198 5.65 11.13 -4.90
C VAL A 198 5.57 12.59 -4.45
N LEU A 199 4.56 12.96 -3.65
CA LEU A 199 4.49 14.29 -3.06
C LEU A 199 5.71 14.56 -2.17
N ALA A 200 6.01 13.66 -1.23
CA ALA A 200 7.12 13.83 -0.28
C ALA A 200 8.48 13.99 -1.00
N ASP A 201 8.76 13.15 -1.99
CA ASP A 201 10.00 13.18 -2.77
C ASP A 201 10.10 14.47 -3.62
N SER A 202 8.98 14.94 -4.16
CA SER A 202 8.93 16.14 -5.00
C SER A 202 9.15 17.44 -4.22
N LEU A 203 8.78 17.49 -2.93
CA LEU A 203 8.83 18.73 -2.14
C LEU A 203 10.21 19.37 -2.10
N ASN A 204 11.28 18.58 -1.96
CA ASN A 204 12.65 19.10 -1.93
C ASN A 204 13.03 19.76 -3.27
N TRP A 205 12.60 19.17 -4.38
CA TRP A 205 12.85 19.71 -5.70
C TRP A 205 12.03 20.98 -5.96
N LEU A 206 10.75 20.99 -5.63
CA LEU A 206 9.90 22.18 -5.76
C LEU A 206 10.41 23.34 -4.90
N ARG A 207 10.85 23.04 -3.67
CA ARG A 207 11.49 24.00 -2.77
C ARG A 207 12.76 24.59 -3.38
N SER A 208 13.59 23.78 -4.02
CA SER A 208 14.83 24.27 -4.64
C SER A 208 14.56 25.32 -5.72
N PHE A 209 13.52 25.16 -6.56
CA PHE A 209 13.15 26.20 -7.54
C PHE A 209 12.76 27.52 -6.88
N ILE A 210 11.98 27.45 -5.81
CA ILE A 210 11.51 28.63 -5.09
C ILE A 210 12.68 29.34 -4.39
N GLU A 211 13.55 28.58 -3.72
CA GLU A 211 14.72 29.13 -3.02
C GLU A 211 15.74 29.72 -3.99
N ILE A 212 15.98 29.09 -5.15
CA ILE A 212 16.87 29.64 -6.18
C ILE A 212 16.28 30.95 -6.72
N GLU A 213 15.01 30.96 -7.13
CA GLU A 213 14.36 32.16 -7.67
C GLU A 213 14.40 33.33 -6.66
N LEU A 214 14.06 33.05 -5.40
CA LEU A 214 14.07 34.02 -4.30
C LEU A 214 15.45 34.65 -4.08
N ASN A 215 16.52 33.88 -4.29
CA ASN A 215 17.90 34.30 -4.07
C ASN A 215 18.64 34.62 -5.39
N SER A 216 17.91 34.80 -6.50
CA SER A 216 18.47 35.16 -7.80
C SER A 216 18.35 36.66 -8.09
N ALA A 217 19.14 37.15 -9.05
CA ALA A 217 18.94 38.46 -9.65
C ALA A 217 17.99 38.33 -10.86
N ASN A 218 16.69 38.29 -10.59
CA ASN A 218 15.62 38.13 -11.60
C ASN A 218 15.17 39.47 -12.21
N ASP A 219 16.14 40.26 -12.65
CA ASP A 219 15.95 41.59 -13.27
C ASP A 219 16.56 41.65 -14.67
N ASN A 220 16.26 42.71 -15.43
CA ASN A 220 16.87 42.98 -16.72
C ASN A 220 16.97 44.50 -17.00
N PRO A 221 18.16 45.03 -17.34
CA PRO A 221 19.43 44.31 -17.52
C PRO A 221 20.14 44.00 -16.19
N ILE A 222 21.06 43.05 -16.22
CA ILE A 222 21.98 42.77 -15.09
C ILE A 222 23.28 43.56 -15.28
N ILE A 223 23.78 44.13 -14.19
CA ILE A 223 25.02 44.91 -14.17
C ILE A 223 26.13 44.10 -13.51
N ASP A 224 27.18 43.78 -14.27
CA ASP A 224 28.44 43.22 -13.75
C ASP A 224 29.43 44.38 -13.59
N ALA A 225 29.45 44.95 -12.38
CA ALA A 225 30.25 46.13 -12.08
C ALA A 225 31.76 45.85 -12.09
N GLU A 226 32.19 44.64 -11.71
CA GLU A 226 33.60 44.28 -11.65
C GLU A 226 34.22 44.21 -13.05
N ALA A 227 33.49 43.67 -14.01
CA ALA A 227 33.94 43.60 -15.41
C ALA A 227 33.47 44.78 -16.27
N GLY A 228 32.70 45.72 -15.70
CA GLY A 228 32.14 46.87 -16.42
C GLY A 228 31.18 46.49 -17.55
N ARG A 229 30.36 45.44 -17.37
CA ARG A 229 29.44 44.91 -18.39
C ARG A 229 27.97 45.13 -18.03
N VAL A 230 27.16 45.38 -19.05
CA VAL A 230 25.68 45.40 -18.98
C VAL A 230 25.15 44.22 -19.78
N LEU A 231 24.43 43.32 -19.11
CA LEU A 231 23.95 42.06 -19.66
C LEU A 231 22.44 42.13 -19.85
N HIS A 232 21.97 42.00 -21.08
CA HIS A 232 20.55 41.93 -21.40
C HIS A 232 20.12 40.45 -21.46
N GLY A 233 18.99 40.12 -20.82
CA GLY A 233 18.51 38.75 -20.73
C GLY A 233 17.05 38.67 -20.27
N GLY A 234 16.57 37.43 -20.11
CA GLY A 234 15.19 37.13 -19.72
C GLY A 234 15.06 36.66 -18.27
N HIS A 235 15.91 37.10 -17.34
CA HIS A 235 15.93 36.58 -15.97
C HIS A 235 14.65 36.88 -15.18
N PHE A 236 13.82 37.82 -15.64
CA PHE A 236 12.48 38.08 -15.09
C PHE A 236 11.42 37.02 -15.47
N TYR A 237 11.75 36.06 -16.34
CA TYR A 237 10.81 35.03 -16.77
C TYR A 237 10.56 33.99 -15.66
N GLY A 238 9.44 34.12 -14.94
CA GLY A 238 9.07 33.25 -13.82
C GLY A 238 8.60 31.83 -14.18
N GLY A 239 9.21 31.19 -15.18
CA GLY A 239 8.86 29.84 -15.64
C GLY A 239 9.10 28.76 -14.57
N HIS A 240 10.18 28.87 -13.80
CA HIS A 240 10.48 27.94 -12.71
C HIS A 240 9.41 27.95 -11.61
N ILE A 241 8.93 29.14 -11.24
CA ILE A 241 7.83 29.28 -10.28
C ILE A 241 6.52 28.74 -10.86
N ALA A 242 6.21 29.03 -12.12
CA ALA A 242 5.01 28.49 -12.77
C ALA A 242 5.01 26.96 -12.74
N PHE A 243 6.14 26.35 -13.11
CA PHE A 243 6.32 24.91 -13.08
C PHE A 243 6.19 24.33 -11.66
N ALA A 244 6.83 24.97 -10.67
CA ALA A 244 6.78 24.52 -9.29
C ALA A 244 5.34 24.54 -8.74
N MET A 245 4.59 25.61 -9.00
CA MET A 245 3.23 25.78 -8.52
C MET A 245 2.21 24.88 -9.24
N ASP A 246 2.34 24.73 -10.57
CA ASP A 246 1.48 23.80 -11.34
C ASP A 246 1.71 22.33 -10.94
N SER A 247 2.94 21.98 -10.57
CA SER A 247 3.26 20.66 -10.02
C SER A 247 2.69 20.47 -8.61
N LEU A 248 2.92 21.46 -7.72
CA LEU A 248 2.46 21.40 -6.33
C LEU A 248 0.94 21.27 -6.24
N LYS A 249 0.18 22.08 -6.99
CA LYS A 249 -1.29 22.07 -6.94
C LYS A 249 -1.85 20.71 -7.35
N THR A 250 -1.25 20.05 -8.34
CA THR A 250 -1.66 18.70 -8.77
C THR A 250 -1.41 17.66 -7.68
N LEU A 251 -0.22 17.69 -7.07
CA LEU A 251 0.14 16.75 -6.00
C LEU A 251 -0.75 16.92 -4.76
N VAL A 252 -1.05 18.16 -4.38
CA VAL A 252 -1.91 18.50 -3.23
C VAL A 252 -3.38 18.15 -3.48
N ALA A 253 -3.88 18.32 -4.71
CA ALA A 253 -5.27 17.96 -5.04
C ALA A 253 -5.53 16.45 -4.90
N ASN A 254 -4.51 15.61 -5.15
CA ASN A 254 -4.62 14.16 -4.90
C ASN A 254 -4.79 13.83 -3.41
N VAL A 255 -4.28 14.67 -2.50
CA VAL A 255 -4.52 14.54 -1.06
C VAL A 255 -5.99 14.80 -0.73
N ALA A 256 -6.60 15.82 -1.33
CA ALA A 256 -8.03 16.08 -1.18
C ALA A 256 -8.88 14.91 -1.69
N ASP A 257 -8.52 14.33 -2.86
CA ASP A 257 -9.26 13.18 -3.40
C ASP A 257 -9.17 11.95 -2.48
N LEU A 258 -7.98 11.63 -1.95
CA LEU A 258 -7.87 10.52 -0.98
C LEU A 258 -8.74 10.76 0.24
N LEU A 259 -8.64 11.94 0.85
CA LEU A 259 -9.36 12.25 2.09
C LEU A 259 -10.88 12.24 1.88
N ASP A 260 -11.36 12.74 0.74
CA ASP A 260 -12.78 12.62 0.35
C ASP A 260 -13.22 11.16 0.20
N ARG A 261 -12.42 10.31 -0.44
CA ARG A 261 -12.72 8.86 -0.53
C ARG A 261 -12.71 8.19 0.85
N GLN A 262 -11.77 8.54 1.73
CA GLN A 262 -11.74 8.00 3.09
C GLN A 262 -12.96 8.43 3.90
N LEU A 263 -13.37 9.70 3.78
CA LEU A 263 -14.59 10.18 4.42
C LEU A 263 -15.82 9.45 3.88
N ALA A 264 -15.92 9.26 2.56
CA ALA A 264 -17.03 8.55 1.93
C ALA A 264 -17.15 7.10 2.44
N LEU A 265 -16.02 6.38 2.60
CA LEU A 265 -16.01 5.05 3.20
C LEU A 265 -16.42 5.06 4.68
N LEU A 266 -16.01 6.09 5.42
CA LEU A 266 -16.29 6.21 6.84
C LEU A 266 -17.78 6.47 7.14
N VAL A 267 -18.46 7.26 6.30
CA VAL A 267 -19.87 7.61 6.51
C VAL A 267 -20.87 6.55 6.03
N ASP A 268 -20.43 5.59 5.22
CA ASP A 268 -21.29 4.58 4.60
C ASP A 268 -21.25 3.26 5.39
N GLU A 269 -22.41 2.82 5.87
CA GLU A 269 -22.58 1.59 6.68
C GLU A 269 -22.12 0.31 5.97
N ARG A 270 -22.07 0.33 4.63
CA ARG A 270 -21.59 -0.82 3.83
C ARG A 270 -20.09 -1.03 3.97
N TYR A 271 -19.35 0.01 4.33
CA TYR A 271 -17.88 0.01 4.34
C TYR A 271 -17.28 0.37 5.70
N ASN A 272 -18.01 1.09 6.57
CA ASN A 272 -17.50 1.62 7.83
C ASN A 272 -17.41 0.60 8.99
N HIS A 273 -17.68 -0.67 8.70
CA HIS A 273 -17.60 -1.78 9.65
C HIS A 273 -18.48 -1.60 10.90
N GLY A 274 -19.77 -1.27 10.71
CA GLY A 274 -20.76 -1.27 11.79
C GLY A 274 -20.88 0.04 12.56
N LEU A 275 -20.36 1.16 12.03
CA LEU A 275 -20.72 2.48 12.55
C LEU A 275 -22.09 2.91 11.99
N PRO A 276 -22.86 3.73 12.73
CA PRO A 276 -24.10 4.31 12.22
C PRO A 276 -23.90 5.06 10.90
N SER A 277 -24.92 5.00 10.03
CA SER A 277 -24.97 5.77 8.79
C SER A 277 -24.68 7.26 9.04
N ASN A 278 -23.82 7.85 8.22
CA ASN A 278 -23.35 9.22 8.32
C ASN A 278 -22.78 9.60 9.69
N LEU A 279 -22.30 8.62 10.46
CA LEU A 279 -21.70 8.83 11.79
C LEU A 279 -22.63 9.56 12.77
N SER A 280 -23.96 9.39 12.61
CA SER A 280 -24.92 9.95 13.54
C SER A 280 -24.77 9.33 14.93
N GLY A 281 -24.61 10.16 15.96
CA GLY A 281 -24.58 9.74 17.36
C GLY A 281 -25.94 9.68 18.03
N ALA A 282 -27.03 9.85 17.27
CA ALA A 282 -28.38 9.93 17.78
C ALA A 282 -28.85 8.60 18.39
N SER A 283 -29.77 8.68 19.35
CA SER A 283 -30.47 7.50 19.88
C SER A 283 -31.34 6.85 18.80
N ALA A 284 -31.68 5.56 18.99
CA ALA A 284 -32.55 4.84 18.06
C ALA A 284 -33.90 5.56 17.83
N GLU A 285 -34.46 6.17 18.87
CA GLU A 285 -35.72 6.93 18.80
C GLU A 285 -35.62 8.19 17.92
N ARG A 286 -34.43 8.79 17.82
CA ARG A 286 -34.20 10.03 17.06
C ARG A 286 -33.38 9.81 15.78
N ALA A 287 -33.02 8.57 15.46
CA ALA A 287 -32.14 8.26 14.33
C ALA A 287 -32.69 8.80 13.00
N MET A 288 -33.99 8.68 12.75
CA MET A 288 -34.63 9.15 11.52
C MET A 288 -34.72 10.69 11.38
N LEU A 289 -34.43 11.42 12.45
CA LEU A 289 -34.42 12.89 12.45
C LEU A 289 -33.01 13.47 12.28
N ASN A 290 -31.96 12.65 12.40
CA ASN A 290 -30.58 13.09 12.44
C ASN A 290 -29.75 12.48 11.31
N HIS A 291 -29.05 13.34 10.58
CA HIS A 291 -28.28 13.01 9.38
C HIS A 291 -26.77 13.03 9.63
N GLY A 292 -26.31 13.47 10.80
CA GLY A 292 -24.90 13.48 11.17
C GLY A 292 -24.04 14.23 10.16
N PHE A 293 -23.04 13.53 9.61
CA PHE A 293 -22.04 14.08 8.69
C PHE A 293 -22.47 14.11 7.23
N LYS A 294 -23.72 13.78 6.90
CA LYS A 294 -24.19 13.72 5.50
C LYS A 294 -23.91 15.02 4.73
N ALA A 295 -24.27 16.17 5.32
CA ALA A 295 -24.04 17.48 4.70
C ALA A 295 -22.55 17.85 4.61
N VAL A 296 -21.76 17.44 5.61
CA VAL A 296 -20.30 17.64 5.61
C VAL A 296 -19.67 16.86 4.47
N GLN A 297 -20.03 15.59 4.27
CA GLN A 297 -19.51 14.76 3.18
C GLN A 297 -19.84 15.37 1.80
N ILE A 298 -21.05 15.91 1.61
CA ILE A 298 -21.41 16.63 0.38
C ILE A 298 -20.50 17.85 0.17
N GLY A 299 -20.26 18.62 1.23
CA GLY A 299 -19.34 19.76 1.20
C GLY A 299 -17.90 19.34 0.85
N THR A 300 -17.41 18.28 1.48
CA THR A 300 -16.09 17.69 1.21
C THR A 300 -15.94 17.30 -0.25
N SER A 301 -16.92 16.59 -0.82
CA SER A 301 -16.86 16.22 -2.24
C SER A 301 -16.89 17.44 -3.17
N ALA A 302 -17.62 18.51 -2.81
CA ALA A 302 -17.62 19.75 -3.58
C ALA A 302 -16.27 20.49 -3.53
N TRP A 303 -15.64 20.61 -2.35
CA TRP A 303 -14.32 21.22 -2.20
C TRP A 303 -13.24 20.43 -2.93
N THR A 304 -13.28 19.09 -2.83
CA THR A 304 -12.38 18.20 -3.56
C THR A 304 -12.55 18.35 -5.06
N ALA A 305 -13.78 18.38 -5.57
CA ALA A 305 -14.04 18.59 -6.99
C ALA A 305 -13.50 19.94 -7.48
N GLU A 306 -13.63 21.01 -6.68
CA GLU A 306 -13.06 22.32 -6.99
C GLU A 306 -11.51 22.27 -7.01
N ALA A 307 -10.89 21.59 -6.03
CA ALA A 307 -9.44 21.43 -5.97
C ALA A 307 -8.90 20.69 -7.20
N LEU A 308 -9.54 19.58 -7.57
CA LEU A 308 -9.20 18.78 -8.74
C LEU A 308 -9.38 19.57 -10.04
N LYS A 309 -10.46 20.34 -10.17
CA LYS A 309 -10.71 21.19 -11.34
C LYS A 309 -9.60 22.24 -11.52
N ASN A 310 -9.05 22.78 -10.43
CA ASN A 310 -8.02 23.81 -10.46
C ASN A 310 -6.60 23.27 -10.77
N THR A 311 -6.46 21.98 -11.12
CA THR A 311 -5.16 21.37 -11.45
C THR A 311 -4.68 21.65 -12.87
N MET A 312 -5.51 22.24 -13.74
CA MET A 312 -5.09 22.61 -15.09
C MET A 312 -3.87 23.55 -15.04
N PRO A 313 -2.71 23.21 -15.63
CA PRO A 313 -1.51 24.04 -15.53
C PRO A 313 -1.73 25.44 -16.09
N ALA A 314 -1.43 26.49 -15.32
CA ALA A 314 -1.57 27.86 -15.80
C ALA A 314 -0.50 28.20 -16.85
N SER A 315 0.67 27.57 -16.74
CA SER A 315 1.83 27.77 -17.62
C SER A 315 1.58 27.49 -19.11
N VAL A 316 0.57 26.69 -19.45
CA VAL A 316 0.22 26.39 -20.86
C VAL A 316 -0.66 27.46 -21.50
N PHE A 317 -1.22 28.40 -20.73
CA PHE A 317 -2.10 29.47 -21.22
C PHE A 317 -1.35 30.74 -21.61
N SER A 318 -0.08 30.62 -21.98
CA SER A 318 0.71 31.76 -22.44
C SER A 318 0.04 32.46 -23.63
N ARG A 319 -0.08 33.79 -23.55
CA ARG A 319 -0.62 34.63 -24.63
C ARG A 319 0.38 35.70 -24.97
N SER A 320 0.66 35.83 -26.27
CA SER A 320 1.45 36.94 -26.76
C SER A 320 0.75 38.26 -26.41
N THR A 321 1.50 39.17 -25.80
CA THR A 321 1.05 40.49 -25.36
C THR A 321 2.12 41.52 -25.69
N GLU A 322 1.85 42.79 -25.35
CA GLU A 322 2.78 43.91 -25.55
C GLU A 322 3.27 43.97 -27.00
N CYS A 323 2.33 44.00 -27.96
CA CYS A 323 2.62 44.07 -29.40
C CYS A 323 3.63 43.01 -29.90
N HIS A 324 3.57 41.80 -29.33
CA HIS A 324 4.49 40.68 -29.58
C HIS A 324 5.90 40.79 -28.99
N ASN A 325 6.22 41.84 -28.23
CA ASN A 325 7.48 41.90 -27.47
C ASN A 325 7.48 40.93 -26.27
N GLN A 326 6.30 40.60 -25.73
CA GLN A 326 6.12 39.51 -24.78
C GLN A 326 5.30 38.41 -25.44
N ASP A 327 5.90 37.73 -26.41
CA ASP A 327 5.31 36.61 -27.14
C ASP A 327 5.13 35.34 -26.28
N LYS A 328 5.98 35.16 -25.27
CA LYS A 328 5.90 34.09 -24.27
C LYS A 328 5.95 34.64 -22.84
N VAL A 329 4.89 34.34 -22.08
CA VAL A 329 4.78 34.64 -20.64
C VAL A 329 4.57 33.36 -19.82
N SER A 330 5.08 33.33 -18.58
CA SER A 330 5.14 32.12 -17.74
C SER A 330 3.82 31.78 -17.05
N MET A 331 2.96 32.76 -16.80
CA MET A 331 1.76 32.63 -15.96
C MET A 331 2.05 32.29 -14.48
N GLY A 332 3.28 32.52 -14.00
CA GLY A 332 3.74 32.09 -12.67
C GLY A 332 2.88 32.57 -11.51
N THR A 333 2.45 33.84 -11.51
CA THR A 333 1.57 34.38 -10.45
C THR A 333 0.18 33.74 -10.44
N ILE A 334 -0.35 33.37 -11.60
CA ILE A 334 -1.64 32.66 -11.69
C ILE A 334 -1.47 31.23 -11.17
N ALA A 335 -0.40 30.53 -11.60
CA ALA A 335 -0.08 29.20 -11.09
C ALA A 335 0.03 29.19 -9.55
N ALA A 336 0.70 30.20 -8.97
CA ALA A 336 0.83 30.34 -7.51
C ALA A 336 -0.52 30.56 -6.81
N ARG A 337 -1.40 31.40 -7.37
CA ARG A 337 -2.75 31.62 -6.84
C ARG A 337 -3.62 30.37 -6.92
N ASP A 338 -3.53 29.61 -8.01
CA ASP A 338 -4.22 28.33 -8.14
C ASP A 338 -3.72 27.34 -7.09
N ALA A 339 -2.40 27.26 -6.87
CA ALA A 339 -1.81 26.40 -5.85
C ALA A 339 -2.27 26.77 -4.43
N ILE A 340 -2.34 28.06 -4.10
CA ILE A 340 -2.91 28.53 -2.82
C ILE A 340 -4.37 28.09 -2.70
N ARG A 341 -5.19 28.28 -3.74
CA ARG A 341 -6.59 27.88 -3.70
C ARG A 341 -6.76 26.38 -3.49
N VAL A 342 -5.94 25.56 -4.14
CA VAL A 342 -5.95 24.11 -3.95
C VAL A 342 -5.53 23.73 -2.54
N LEU A 343 -4.51 24.37 -1.96
CA LEU A 343 -4.11 24.16 -0.57
C LEU A 343 -5.26 24.45 0.41
N GLU A 344 -5.93 25.61 0.26
CA GLU A 344 -7.07 26.00 1.10
C GLU A 344 -8.22 24.97 1.05
N LEU A 345 -8.55 24.49 -0.16
CA LEU A 345 -9.59 23.49 -0.36
C LEU A 345 -9.19 22.14 0.24
N THR A 346 -7.93 21.73 0.08
CA THR A 346 -7.40 20.51 0.68
C THR A 346 -7.41 20.58 2.21
N GLU A 347 -7.10 21.73 2.81
CA GLU A 347 -7.20 21.94 4.26
C GLU A 347 -8.66 21.84 4.75
N GLN A 348 -9.64 22.33 3.98
CA GLN A 348 -11.07 22.17 4.30
C GLN A 348 -11.49 20.71 4.31
N VAL A 349 -11.04 19.94 3.31
CA VAL A 349 -11.26 18.51 3.22
C VAL A 349 -10.60 17.77 4.39
N ALA A 350 -9.37 18.15 4.75
CA ALA A 350 -8.66 17.57 5.89
C ALA A 350 -9.37 17.86 7.23
N ALA A 351 -9.84 19.10 7.44
CA ALA A 351 -10.59 19.47 8.63
C ALA A 351 -11.89 18.65 8.78
N ALA A 352 -12.66 18.53 7.70
CA ALA A 352 -13.88 17.73 7.68
C ALA A 352 -13.61 16.24 7.98
N THR A 353 -12.57 15.68 7.34
CA THR A 353 -12.18 14.29 7.51
C THR A 353 -11.69 14.01 8.93
N LEU A 354 -10.93 14.94 9.52
CA LEU A 354 -10.43 14.82 10.89
C LEU A 354 -11.56 14.82 11.92
N ILE A 355 -12.52 15.74 11.80
CA ILE A 355 -13.68 15.81 12.71
C ILE A 355 -14.55 14.55 12.55
N ALA A 356 -14.77 14.08 11.32
CA ALA A 356 -15.51 12.85 11.07
C ALA A 356 -14.80 11.61 11.63
N ALA A 357 -13.48 11.50 11.46
CA ALA A 357 -12.69 10.43 12.06
C ALA A 357 -12.78 10.45 13.59
N ASN A 358 -12.72 11.64 14.19
CA ASN A 358 -12.89 11.82 15.64
C ASN A 358 -14.27 11.34 16.11
N GLN A 359 -15.34 11.66 15.37
CA GLN A 359 -16.68 11.15 15.63
C GLN A 359 -16.74 9.61 15.49
N GLY A 360 -16.12 9.05 14.45
CA GLY A 360 -16.06 7.60 14.25
C GLY A 360 -15.38 6.87 15.40
N ILE A 361 -14.29 7.44 15.94
CA ILE A 361 -13.61 6.92 17.14
C ILE A 361 -14.53 6.98 18.36
N TRP A 362 -15.23 8.10 18.58
CA TRP A 362 -16.17 8.22 19.69
C TRP A 362 -17.35 7.24 19.59
N LEU A 363 -17.86 6.99 18.39
CA LEU A 363 -18.90 5.98 18.17
C LEU A 363 -18.37 4.58 18.46
N ARG A 364 -17.16 4.27 17.98
CA ARG A 364 -16.52 2.97 18.19
C ARG A 364 -16.22 2.71 19.66
N SER A 365 -15.83 3.73 20.43
CA SER A 365 -15.51 3.58 21.85
C SER A 365 -16.73 3.20 22.71
N LYS A 366 -17.95 3.41 22.19
CA LYS A 366 -19.21 2.99 22.81
C LYS A 366 -19.62 1.56 22.47
N ALA A 367 -18.96 0.92 21.51
CA ALA A 367 -19.27 -0.45 21.13
C ALA A 367 -18.82 -1.43 22.23
N ALA A 368 -19.54 -2.54 22.39
CA ALA A 368 -19.22 -3.55 23.40
C ALA A 368 -17.84 -4.20 23.18
N ASP A 369 -17.35 -4.22 21.95
CA ASP A 369 -16.06 -4.77 21.52
C ASP A 369 -14.98 -3.69 21.29
N ALA A 370 -15.18 -2.49 21.86
CA ALA A 370 -14.24 -1.38 21.74
C ALA A 370 -12.83 -1.78 22.19
N ARG A 371 -11.86 -1.57 21.30
CA ARG A 371 -10.43 -1.79 21.58
C ARG A 371 -9.78 -0.49 22.05
N PRO A 372 -8.81 -0.54 22.97
CA PRO A 372 -8.07 0.65 23.37
C PRO A 372 -7.31 1.24 22.16
N LEU A 373 -7.33 2.56 22.05
CA LEU A 373 -6.53 3.28 21.06
C LEU A 373 -5.05 3.24 21.44
N PRO A 374 -4.13 3.19 20.46
CA PRO A 374 -2.73 3.49 20.69
C PRO A 374 -2.54 4.84 21.42
N PRO A 375 -1.54 4.99 22.31
CA PRO A 375 -1.40 6.19 23.16
C PRO A 375 -1.41 7.52 22.40
N ALA A 376 -0.74 7.59 21.24
CA ALA A 376 -0.71 8.80 20.42
C ALA A 376 -2.10 9.18 19.87
N LEU A 377 -2.88 8.18 19.42
CA LEU A 377 -4.23 8.40 18.92
C LEU A 377 -5.20 8.74 20.06
N ALA A 378 -5.02 8.12 21.23
CA ALA A 378 -5.80 8.46 22.43
C ALA A 378 -5.57 9.92 22.86
N ALA A 379 -4.30 10.37 22.87
CA ALA A 379 -3.95 11.75 23.19
C ALA A 379 -4.54 12.75 22.19
N MET A 380 -4.45 12.45 20.88
CA MET A 380 -5.05 13.30 19.84
C MET A 380 -6.58 13.33 19.95
N HIS A 381 -7.23 12.18 20.17
CA HIS A 381 -8.68 12.10 20.37
C HIS A 381 -9.14 12.94 21.58
N GLN A 382 -8.40 12.89 22.68
CA GLN A 382 -8.66 13.70 23.86
C GLN A 382 -8.53 15.20 23.54
N GLN A 383 -7.46 15.62 22.87
CA GLN A 383 -7.26 17.02 22.48
C GLN A 383 -8.34 17.53 21.53
N LEU A 384 -8.76 16.70 20.57
CA LEU A 384 -9.86 17.05 19.66
C LEU A 384 -11.19 17.19 20.41
N GLY A 385 -11.41 16.36 21.43
CA GLY A 385 -12.61 16.41 22.27
C GLY A 385 -12.78 17.68 23.10
N GLU A 386 -11.71 18.47 23.29
CA GLU A 386 -11.79 19.79 23.97
C GLU A 386 -12.56 20.82 23.14
N ASP A 387 -12.39 20.80 21.81
CA ASP A 387 -12.99 21.79 20.90
C ASP A 387 -14.15 21.22 20.07
N PHE A 388 -14.17 19.91 19.83
CA PHE A 388 -15.11 19.25 18.90
C PHE A 388 -15.95 18.20 19.63
N ALA A 389 -17.09 18.65 20.17
CA ALA A 389 -18.04 17.77 20.83
C ALA A 389 -18.63 16.75 19.85
N PRO A 390 -18.94 15.51 20.30
CA PRO A 390 -19.59 14.52 19.45
C PRO A 390 -20.91 15.02 18.85
N VAL A 391 -21.20 14.61 17.62
CA VAL A 391 -22.47 14.91 16.94
C VAL A 391 -23.51 13.87 17.35
N ILE A 392 -24.19 14.14 18.48
CA ILE A 392 -25.29 13.32 18.98
C ILE A 392 -26.57 13.64 18.22
N GLU A 393 -26.90 14.94 18.12
CA GLU A 393 -27.99 15.43 17.29
C GLU A 393 -27.45 16.46 16.28
N ASP A 394 -28.17 16.61 15.16
CA ASP A 394 -27.82 17.51 14.07
C ASP A 394 -27.70 18.95 14.56
N ARG A 395 -26.59 19.58 14.17
CA ARG A 395 -26.31 21.01 14.39
C ARG A 395 -25.45 21.53 13.23
N ALA A 396 -25.38 22.85 13.09
CA ALA A 396 -24.47 23.46 12.13
C ALA A 396 -23.00 23.23 12.55
N LEU A 397 -22.21 22.59 11.68
CA LEU A 397 -20.80 22.29 11.93
C LEU A 397 -19.84 23.32 11.33
N GLU A 398 -20.33 24.39 10.70
CA GLU A 398 -19.49 25.40 10.03
C GLU A 398 -18.46 26.02 10.98
N ASN A 399 -18.87 26.39 12.19
CA ASN A 399 -17.98 27.02 13.16
C ASN A 399 -16.88 26.06 13.63
N GLU A 400 -17.21 24.78 13.80
CA GLU A 400 -16.26 23.73 14.17
C GLU A 400 -15.26 23.47 13.03
N LEU A 401 -15.73 23.40 11.79
CA LEU A 401 -14.87 23.27 10.60
C LEU A 401 -13.90 24.46 10.47
N ARG A 402 -14.39 25.69 10.64
CA ARG A 402 -13.54 26.91 10.61
C ARG A 402 -12.54 26.95 11.76
N LEU A 403 -12.92 26.47 12.94
CA LEU A 403 -12.01 26.37 14.09
C LEU A 403 -10.91 25.33 13.82
N CYS A 404 -11.28 24.17 13.28
CA CYS A 404 -10.33 23.13 12.90
C CYS A 404 -9.32 23.62 11.87
N LEU A 405 -9.76 24.37 10.84
CA LEU A 405 -8.86 25.04 9.89
C LEU A 405 -7.85 25.95 10.58
N LYS A 406 -8.29 26.78 11.54
CA LYS A 406 -7.37 27.62 12.32
C LYS A 406 -6.37 26.78 13.13
N HIS A 407 -6.79 25.65 13.68
CA HIS A 407 -5.89 24.75 14.40
C HIS A 407 -4.87 24.07 13.50
N ILE A 408 -5.26 23.66 12.29
CA ILE A 408 -4.35 23.13 11.27
C ILE A 408 -3.32 24.21 10.90
N ALA A 409 -3.76 25.42 10.55
CA ALA A 409 -2.87 26.52 10.17
C ALA A 409 -1.88 26.90 11.29
N ASN A 410 -2.34 26.87 12.55
CA ASN A 410 -1.51 27.15 13.72
C ASN A 410 -0.67 25.95 14.19
N ARG A 411 -0.74 24.80 13.50
CA ARG A 411 -0.02 23.57 13.86
C ARG A 411 -0.29 23.15 15.31
N ARG A 412 -1.55 23.25 15.76
CA ARG A 412 -1.95 22.96 17.16
C ARG A 412 -1.59 21.54 17.60
N TRP A 413 -1.65 20.57 16.70
CA TRP A 413 -1.34 19.16 16.97
C TRP A 413 0.05 18.80 16.45
N SER A 414 0.83 18.07 17.24
CA SER A 414 2.09 17.49 16.79
C SER A 414 1.81 16.39 15.77
N LEU A 415 2.36 16.52 14.56
CA LEU A 415 2.12 15.58 13.45
C LEU A 415 3.06 14.37 13.46
N HIS A 416 3.97 14.26 14.44
CA HIS A 416 4.84 13.10 14.64
C HIS A 416 5.00 12.79 16.14
N ALA A 417 5.05 11.51 16.49
CA ALA A 417 5.72 11.09 17.71
C ALA A 417 7.21 11.42 17.52
N GLN A 418 7.78 12.26 18.38
CA GLN A 418 9.22 12.50 18.40
C GLN A 418 9.99 11.22 18.70
#